data_AF-A0A3D1H9N6-F1
#
_entry.id   AF-A0A3D1H9N6-F1
#
_cell.length_a   1.000
_cell.length_b   1.000
_cell.length_c   1.000
_cell.angle_alpha   90.00
_cell.angle_beta   90.00
_cell.angle_gamma   90.00
#
_symmetry.space_group_name_H-M   'P 1'
#
loop_
_entity.id
_entity.type
_entity.pdbx_description
1 polymer ?
#
loop_
_entity_poly.entity_id
_entity_poly.type
_entity_poly.pdbx_seq_one_letter_code
_entity_poly.pdbx_strand_id
1 'polypeptide(L)' 'MSLDRLIEKIEQTQNPTVAGLDPKLDYVPEYIRKKCFEKYGETLKGAAKALLEFNKGLIDALYDIVPAVKPQAAYYEM' A
#
# COMPACT_ATOMS: atom_id res chain seq x y z
N MET A 1 9.43 -12.38 -19.00
CA MET A 1 9.37 -10.90 -19.14
C MET A 1 8.34 -10.33 -18.17
N SER A 2 8.16 -9.01 -18.08
CA SER A 2 7.21 -8.40 -17.13
C SER A 2 5.76 -8.83 -17.37
N LEU A 3 5.35 -8.95 -18.65
CA LEU A 3 4.02 -9.44 -19.05
C LEU A 3 3.81 -10.92 -18.69
N ASP A 4 4.77 -11.80 -18.98
CA ASP A 4 4.65 -13.22 -18.64
C ASP A 4 4.39 -13.44 -17.15
N ARG A 5 5.15 -12.72 -16.28
CA ARG A 5 4.94 -12.80 -14.82
C ARG A 5 3.55 -12.33 -14.40
N LEU A 6 2.99 -11.31 -15.07
CA LEU A 6 1.66 -10.83 -14.77
C LEU A 6 0.61 -11.86 -15.18
N ILE A 7 0.75 -12.46 -16.37
CA ILE A 7 -0.14 -13.52 -16.87
C ILE A 7 -0.11 -14.72 -15.92
N GLU A 8 1.08 -15.21 -15.55
CA GLU A 8 1.25 -16.30 -14.59
C GLU A 8 0.58 -16.00 -13.24
N LYS A 9 0.67 -14.76 -12.76
CA LYS A 9 0.05 -14.35 -11.50
C LYS A 9 -1.47 -14.27 -11.60
N ILE A 10 -2.02 -13.80 -12.72
CA ILE A 10 -3.47 -13.77 -12.97
C ILE A 10 -4.02 -15.20 -12.94
N GLU A 11 -3.32 -16.15 -13.56
CA GLU A 11 -3.70 -17.56 -13.54
C GLU A 11 -3.62 -18.15 -12.13
N GLN A 12 -2.58 -17.85 -11.35
CA GLN A 12 -2.43 -18.35 -9.97
C GLN A 12 -3.52 -17.84 -9.02
N THR A 13 -3.89 -16.57 -9.12
CA THR A 13 -4.90 -15.95 -8.24
C THR A 13 -6.33 -16.09 -8.78
N GLN A 14 -6.50 -16.54 -10.04
CA GLN A 14 -7.76 -16.54 -10.77
C GLN A 14 -8.46 -15.15 -10.75
N ASN A 15 -7.65 -14.08 -10.77
CA ASN A 15 -8.13 -12.73 -10.58
C ASN A 15 -7.28 -11.73 -11.40
N PRO A 16 -7.86 -10.97 -12.35
CA PRO A 16 -7.13 -9.99 -13.14
C PRO A 16 -7.01 -8.60 -12.46
N THR A 17 -7.55 -8.42 -11.25
CA THR A 17 -7.62 -7.12 -10.57
C THR A 17 -6.25 -6.58 -10.19
N VAL A 18 -6.01 -5.29 -10.41
CA VAL A 18 -4.81 -4.60 -9.89
C VAL A 18 -5.21 -3.68 -8.75
N ALA A 19 -4.66 -3.89 -7.56
CA ALA A 19 -4.98 -3.05 -6.41
C ALA A 19 -4.24 -1.69 -6.47
N GLY A 20 -4.99 -0.59 -6.44
CA GLY A 20 -4.41 0.75 -6.37
C GLY A 20 -3.92 1.08 -4.97
N LEU A 21 -2.71 1.64 -4.85
CA LEU A 21 -2.17 2.14 -3.59
C LEU A 21 -2.01 3.66 -3.68
N ASP A 22 -3.11 4.34 -3.40
CA ASP A 22 -3.32 5.78 -3.57
C ASP A 22 -3.61 6.44 -2.20
N PRO A 23 -2.66 6.38 -1.23
CA PRO A 23 -2.98 6.63 0.17
C PRO A 23 -3.09 8.13 0.45
N LYS A 24 -4.07 8.51 1.28
CA LYS A 24 -4.09 9.81 1.96
C LYS A 24 -3.95 9.57 3.45
N LEU A 25 -3.29 10.48 4.17
CA LEU A 25 -3.15 10.38 5.63
C LEU A 25 -4.53 10.26 6.31
N ASP A 26 -5.56 10.91 5.77
CA ASP A 26 -6.93 10.83 6.30
C ASP A 26 -7.58 9.45 6.16
N TYR A 27 -7.13 8.64 5.21
CA TYR A 27 -7.62 7.27 4.99
C TYR A 27 -6.94 6.25 5.90
N VAL A 28 -5.80 6.60 6.50
CA VAL A 28 -5.06 5.71 7.38
C VAL A 28 -5.83 5.55 8.70
N PRO A 29 -6.10 4.31 9.14
CA PRO A 29 -6.77 4.06 10.42
C PRO A 29 -6.08 4.78 11.59
N GLU A 30 -6.89 5.34 12.48
CA GLU A 30 -6.42 6.23 13.56
C GLU A 30 -5.35 5.58 14.45
N TYR A 31 -5.50 4.28 14.73
CA TYR A 31 -4.54 3.54 15.56
C TYR A 31 -3.14 3.46 14.92
N ILE A 32 -3.03 3.39 13.59
CA ILE A 32 -1.75 3.41 12.87
C ILE A 32 -1.14 4.81 12.93
N ARG A 33 -1.96 5.85 12.71
CA ARG A 33 -1.51 7.26 12.76
C ARG A 33 -0.97 7.60 14.15
N LYS A 34 -1.74 7.32 15.20
CA LYS A 34 -1.34 7.57 16.59
C LYS A 34 -0.04 6.87 16.95
N LYS A 35 0.04 5.57 16.69
CA LYS A 35 1.27 4.78 16.91
C LYS A 35 2.49 5.38 16.20
N CYS A 36 2.33 5.84 14.95
CA CYS A 36 3.43 6.45 14.21
C CYS A 36 3.79 7.85 14.73
N PHE A 37 2.82 8.68 15.08
CA PHE A 37 3.08 10.02 15.63
C PHE A 37 3.68 9.97 17.03
N GLU A 38 3.26 9.05 17.89
CA GLU A 38 3.88 8.83 19.20
C GLU A 38 5.35 8.43 19.06
N LYS A 39 5.68 7.61 18.06
CA LYS A 39 7.05 7.10 17.87
C LYS A 39 7.97 8.04 17.07
N TYR A 40 7.43 8.76 16.09
CA TYR A 40 8.21 9.53 15.11
C TYR A 40 7.89 11.03 15.10
N GLY A 41 6.97 11.48 15.95
CA GLY A 41 6.47 12.85 16.03
C GLY A 41 5.39 13.15 14.98
N GLU A 42 4.56 14.15 15.27
CA GLU A 42 3.58 14.72 14.33
C GLU A 42 4.28 15.59 13.28
N THR A 43 5.02 14.92 12.40
CA THR A 43 5.87 15.53 11.36
C THR A 43 5.65 14.80 10.03
N LEU A 44 6.20 15.32 8.93
CA LEU A 44 6.22 14.60 7.64
C LEU A 44 6.80 13.18 7.76
N LYS A 45 7.80 12.98 8.64
CA LYS A 45 8.36 11.66 8.91
C LYS A 45 7.34 10.73 9.58
N GLY A 46 6.58 11.23 10.55
CA GLY A 46 5.50 10.47 11.19
C GLY A 46 4.40 10.10 10.20
N ALA A 47 3.99 11.05 9.35
CA ALA A 47 2.99 10.82 8.31
C ALA A 47 3.47 9.76 7.30
N ALA A 48 4.71 9.88 6.82
CA ALA A 48 5.32 8.90 5.92
C ALA A 48 5.39 7.50 6.53
N LYS A 49 5.66 7.38 7.84
CA LYS A 49 5.64 6.09 8.54
C LYS A 49 4.24 5.50 8.64
N ALA A 50 3.22 6.33 8.89
CA ALA A 50 1.82 5.87 8.91
C ALA A 50 1.37 5.37 7.54
N LEU A 51 1.68 6.10 6.46
CA LEU A 51 1.37 5.70 5.08
C LEU A 51 2.09 4.40 4.71
N LEU A 52 3.36 4.26 5.08
CA LEU A 52 4.14 3.04 4.83
C LEU A 52 3.58 1.82 5.58
N GLU A 53 3.25 1.97 6.86
CA GLU A 53 2.69 0.88 7.67
C GLU A 53 1.33 0.43 7.12
N PHE A 54 0.47 1.38 6.74
CA PHE A 54 -0.82 1.09 6.13
C PHE A 54 -0.70 0.35 4.78
N ASN A 55 0.13 0.85 3.87
CA ASN A 55 0.31 0.21 2.56
C ASN A 55 0.94 -1.18 2.65
N LYS A 56 1.87 -1.40 3.59
CA LYS A 56 2.39 -2.73 3.86
C LYS A 56 1.30 -3.68 4.30
N GLY A 57 0.43 -3.26 5.21
CA GLY A 57 -0.72 -4.05 5.63
C GLY A 57 -1.68 -4.37 4.47
N LEU A 58 -1.91 -3.43 3.56
CA LEU A 58 -2.70 -3.68 2.35
C LEU A 58 -2.02 -4.73 1.45
N ILE A 59 -0.71 -4.62 1.21
CA ILE A 59 0.03 -5.60 0.41
C ILE A 59 -0.01 -6.98 1.07
N ASP A 60 0.26 -7.07 2.37
CA ASP A 60 0.25 -8.31 3.15
C ASP A 60 -1.15 -8.97 3.17
N ALA A 61 -2.23 -8.18 3.08
CA ALA A 61 -3.60 -8.70 3.01
C ALA A 61 -4.06 -9.08 1.59
N LEU A 62 -3.35 -8.64 0.54
CA LEU A 62 -3.79 -8.77 -0.84
C LEU A 62 -2.87 -9.64 -1.71
N TYR A 63 -1.64 -9.94 -1.27
CA TYR A 63 -0.60 -10.53 -2.14
C TYR A 63 -0.94 -11.89 -2.73
N ASP A 64 -1.86 -12.65 -2.12
CA ASP A 64 -2.37 -13.94 -2.59
C ASP A 64 -3.75 -13.85 -3.28
N ILE A 65 -4.38 -12.66 -3.25
CA ILE A 65 -5.71 -12.40 -3.83
C ILE A 65 -5.59 -11.70 -5.19
N VAL A 66 -4.64 -10.77 -5.34
CA VAL A 66 -4.45 -9.98 -6.57
C VAL A 66 -3.06 -10.21 -7.19
N PRO A 67 -2.96 -10.20 -8.53
CA PRO A 67 -1.70 -10.44 -9.23
C PRO A 67 -0.69 -9.29 -9.12
N ALA A 68 -1.16 -8.07 -8.87
CA ALA A 68 -0.32 -6.88 -8.84
C ALA A 68 -0.93 -5.74 -8.01
N VAL A 69 -0.06 -4.81 -7.61
CA VAL A 69 -0.40 -3.53 -7.00
C VAL A 69 0.10 -2.38 -7.87
N LYS A 70 -0.58 -1.23 -7.82
CA LYS A 70 -0.23 -0.02 -8.58
C LYS A 70 -0.14 1.20 -7.65
N PRO A 71 1.05 1.48 -7.08
CA PRO A 71 1.30 2.73 -6.35
C PRO A 71 1.14 3.94 -7.28
N GLN A 72 0.41 4.97 -6.84
CA GLN A 72 0.33 6.24 -7.55
C GLN A 72 1.33 7.25 -6.99
N ALA A 73 2.37 7.57 -7.76
CA ALA A 73 3.51 8.37 -7.32
C ALA A 73 3.11 9.73 -6.72
N ALA A 74 2.12 10.41 -7.30
CA ALA A 74 1.66 11.72 -6.84
C ALA A 74 1.20 11.75 -5.36
N TYR A 75 0.79 10.60 -4.79
CA TYR A 75 0.42 10.50 -3.37
C TYR A 75 1.62 10.41 -2.41
N TYR A 76 2.85 10.31 -2.94
CA TYR A 76 4.09 10.12 -2.15
C TYR A 76 5.10 11.26 -2.32
N GLU A 77 4.79 12.29 -3.11
CA GLU A 77 5.67 13.43 -3.40
C GLU A 77 5.48 14.62 -2.42
N MET A 78 4.93 14.35 -1.23
CA MET A 78 4.57 15.36 -0.21
C MET A 78 5.76 15.97 0.53
#